data_AF-A0A3E0JAY9-F1
#
_entry.id   AF-A0A3E0JAY9-F1
#
_cell.length_a   1.000
_cell.length_b   1.000
_cell.length_c   1.000
_cell.angle_alpha   90.00
_cell.angle_beta   90.00
_cell.angle_gamma   90.00
#
_symmetry.space_group_name_H-M   'P 1'
#
loop_
_entity.id
_entity.type
_entity.pdbx_description
1 polymer ?
#
loop_
_entity_poly.entity_id
_entity_poly.type
_entity_poly.pdbx_seq_one_letter_code
_entity_poly.pdbx_strand_id
1 'polypeptide(L)'
;MKWFASFFILIRISFLVYPQMEDQYISYQQDKIIDNFNKGREGVLSSSNKISESYAHVNNLLDKPAPSPQLTQFPQELQAIATLEIPKIQLGLPVFEGVTEETLSYGVGMMNNSLDLENNGNTALAAHRGYREGKLFNRLDEVTEGDHIVLTTPSGSYEYEVR
;
A
#
# COMPACT_ATOMS: atom_id res chain seq x y z
N MET A 1 -17.05 -27.97 41.98
CA MET A 1 -15.78 -27.21 41.80
C MET A 1 -15.11 -27.40 40.42
N LYS A 2 -15.43 -28.43 39.61
CA LYS A 2 -14.80 -28.63 38.28
C LYS A 2 -15.17 -27.58 37.21
N TRP A 3 -16.36 -26.97 37.31
CA TRP A 3 -16.85 -25.98 36.34
C TRP A 3 -16.03 -24.68 36.32
N PHE A 4 -15.50 -24.25 37.46
CA PHE A 4 -14.60 -23.09 37.53
C PHE A 4 -13.29 -23.33 36.78
N ALA A 5 -12.73 -24.54 36.84
CA ALA A 5 -11.51 -24.87 36.12
C ALA A 5 -11.71 -24.83 34.59
N SER A 6 -12.86 -25.31 34.10
CA SER A 6 -13.20 -25.24 32.67
C SER A 6 -13.36 -23.79 32.17
N PHE A 7 -13.90 -22.89 33.00
CA PHE A 7 -14.05 -21.48 32.66
C PHE A 7 -12.69 -20.78 32.46
N PHE A 8 -11.71 -21.02 33.33
CA PHE A 8 -10.36 -20.47 33.17
C PHE A 8 -9.61 -21.04 31.96
N ILE A 9 -9.89 -22.30 31.59
CA ILE A 9 -9.33 -22.90 30.37
C ILE A 9 -9.89 -22.21 29.12
N LEU A 10 -11.18 -21.91 29.08
CA LEU A 10 -11.80 -21.21 27.94
C LEU A 10 -11.26 -19.77 27.80
N ILE A 11 -11.11 -19.03 28.91
CA ILE A 11 -10.51 -17.69 28.89
C ILE A 11 -9.08 -17.72 28.31
N ARG A 12 -8.29 -18.72 28.70
CA ARG A 12 -6.92 -18.88 28.16
C ARG A 12 -6.90 -19.17 26.67
N ILE A 13 -7.83 -19.98 26.17
CA ILE A 13 -7.95 -20.28 24.74
C ILE A 13 -8.36 -19.01 23.98
N SER A 14 -9.31 -18.23 24.49
CA SER A 14 -9.70 -16.95 23.87
C SER A 14 -8.53 -15.98 23.76
N PHE A 15 -7.69 -15.87 24.79
CA PHE A 15 -6.47 -15.04 24.75
C PHE A 15 -5.45 -15.51 23.70
N LEU A 16 -5.38 -16.81 23.42
CA LEU A 16 -4.42 -17.38 22.46
C LEU A 16 -4.90 -17.22 21.01
N VAL A 17 -6.22 -17.24 20.78
CA VAL A 17 -6.84 -17.10 19.44
C VAL A 17 -6.92 -15.64 19.01
N TYR A 18 -7.11 -14.71 19.96
CA TYR A 18 -7.24 -13.27 19.69
C TYR A 18 -6.17 -12.70 18.72
N PRO A 19 -4.85 -12.88 18.95
CA PRO A 19 -3.85 -12.29 18.06
C PRO A 19 -3.94 -12.82 16.62
N GLN A 20 -4.27 -14.10 16.43
CA GLN A 20 -4.34 -14.69 15.10
C GLN A 20 -5.52 -14.15 14.27
N MET A 21 -6.66 -13.90 14.93
CA MET A 21 -7.85 -13.38 14.27
C MET A 21 -7.64 -11.94 13.79
N GLU A 22 -6.95 -11.13 14.59
CA GLU A 22 -6.64 -9.75 14.24
C GLU A 22 -5.70 -9.67 13.02
N ASP A 23 -4.66 -10.50 12.96
CA ASP A 23 -3.76 -10.53 11.81
C ASP A 23 -4.44 -11.00 10.51
N GLN A 24 -5.35 -11.97 10.61
CA GLN A 24 -6.14 -12.40 9.47
C GLN A 24 -7.05 -11.28 8.98
N TYR A 25 -7.68 -10.55 9.90
CA TYR A 25 -8.51 -9.41 9.58
C TYR A 25 -7.70 -8.28 8.90
N ILE A 26 -6.53 -7.92 9.45
CA ILE A 26 -5.66 -6.88 8.88
C ILE A 26 -5.16 -7.26 7.49
N SER A 27 -4.74 -8.53 7.30
CA SER A 27 -4.29 -9.02 5.99
C SER A 27 -5.40 -8.94 4.95
N TYR A 28 -6.62 -9.31 5.33
CA TYR A 28 -7.78 -9.20 4.45
C TYR A 28 -8.09 -7.75 4.05
N GLN A 29 -7.88 -6.78 4.94
CA GLN A 29 -8.04 -5.37 4.60
C GLN A 29 -6.92 -4.88 3.66
N GLN A 30 -5.67 -5.30 3.87
CA GLN A 30 -4.54 -4.98 2.98
C GLN A 30 -4.81 -5.41 1.54
N ASP A 31 -5.24 -6.66 1.35
CA ASP A 31 -5.51 -7.21 0.01
C ASP A 31 -6.62 -6.42 -0.70
N LYS A 32 -7.68 -6.06 0.03
CA LYS A 32 -8.76 -5.22 -0.52
C LYS A 32 -8.29 -3.85 -0.96
N ILE A 33 -7.42 -3.22 -0.16
CA ILE A 33 -6.86 -1.89 -0.48
C ILE A 33 -6.00 -1.98 -1.74
N ILE A 34 -5.15 -3.00 -1.86
CA ILE A 34 -4.32 -3.26 -3.03
C ILE A 34 -5.17 -3.54 -4.27
N ASP A 35 -6.22 -4.38 -4.14
CA ASP A 35 -7.14 -4.70 -5.23
C ASP A 35 -7.88 -3.45 -5.72
N ASN A 36 -8.37 -2.60 -4.81
CA ASN A 36 -9.04 -1.36 -5.16
C ASN A 36 -8.09 -0.37 -5.83
N PHE A 37 -6.84 -0.28 -5.33
CA PHE A 37 -5.79 0.52 -5.95
C PHE A 37 -5.48 0.04 -7.38
N ASN A 38 -5.32 -1.27 -7.58
CA ASN A 38 -5.05 -1.86 -8.89
C ASN A 38 -6.20 -1.63 -9.87
N LYS A 39 -7.46 -1.82 -9.46
CA LYS A 39 -8.64 -1.51 -10.28
C LYS A 39 -8.69 -0.04 -10.68
N GLY A 40 -8.39 0.87 -9.75
CA GLY A 40 -8.30 2.30 -10.03
C GLY A 40 -7.23 2.61 -11.08
N ARG A 41 -6.04 2.02 -10.93
CA ARG A 41 -4.91 2.15 -11.86
C ARG A 41 -5.23 1.61 -13.24
N GLU A 42 -5.83 0.43 -13.36
CA GLU A 42 -6.24 -0.16 -14.65
C GLU A 42 -7.25 0.73 -15.40
N GLY A 43 -8.20 1.34 -14.67
CA GLY A 43 -9.14 2.30 -15.23
C GLY A 43 -8.46 3.54 -15.80
N VAL A 44 -7.45 4.07 -15.10
CA VAL A 44 -6.64 5.21 -15.57
C VAL A 44 -5.80 4.83 -16.78
N LEU A 45 -5.08 3.71 -16.74
CA LEU A 45 -4.23 3.24 -17.85
C LEU A 45 -5.06 2.96 -19.12
N SER A 46 -6.21 2.31 -18.97
CA SER A 46 -7.13 2.04 -20.09
C SER A 46 -7.72 3.31 -20.69
N SER A 47 -8.02 4.31 -19.85
CA SER A 47 -8.51 5.60 -20.31
C SER A 47 -7.41 6.40 -21.01
N SER A 48 -6.19 6.40 -20.47
CA SER A 48 -5.01 7.07 -21.04
C SER A 48 -4.63 6.51 -22.42
N ASN A 49 -4.71 5.20 -22.63
CA ASN A 49 -4.48 4.58 -23.94
C ASN A 49 -5.52 5.02 -24.98
N LYS A 50 -6.82 5.04 -24.62
CA LYS A 50 -7.90 5.52 -25.51
C LYS A 50 -7.78 7.02 -25.82
N ILE A 51 -7.38 7.78 -24.82
CA ILE A 51 -7.05 9.20 -24.90
C ILE A 51 -5.89 9.36 -25.90
N SER A 52 -4.77 8.67 -25.72
CA SER A 52 -3.58 8.78 -26.58
C SER A 52 -3.85 8.39 -28.04
N GLU A 53 -4.66 7.35 -28.29
CA GLU A 53 -5.13 7.02 -29.65
C GLU A 53 -5.99 8.13 -30.26
N SER A 54 -6.80 8.82 -29.45
CA SER A 54 -7.58 10.00 -29.86
C SER A 54 -6.71 11.25 -30.09
N TYR A 55 -5.68 11.48 -29.26
CA TYR A 55 -4.74 12.61 -29.40
C TYR A 55 -3.76 12.47 -30.57
N ALA A 56 -3.44 11.24 -30.99
CA ALA A 56 -2.74 11.00 -32.26
C ALA A 56 -3.51 11.57 -33.47
N HIS A 57 -4.83 11.76 -33.34
CA HIS A 57 -5.69 12.30 -34.40
C HIS A 57 -6.00 13.80 -34.28
N VAL A 58 -5.74 14.45 -33.13
CA VAL A 58 -6.14 15.85 -32.87
C VAL A 58 -4.99 16.87 -32.76
N ASN A 59 -3.79 16.54 -33.23
CA ASN A 59 -2.65 17.48 -33.37
C ASN A 59 -2.91 18.70 -34.30
N ASN A 60 -4.16 18.94 -34.73
CA ASN A 60 -4.54 20.10 -35.53
C ASN A 60 -5.58 21.02 -34.88
N LEU A 61 -6.00 20.80 -33.62
CA LEU A 61 -6.97 21.69 -32.95
C LEU A 61 -6.63 21.83 -31.47
N LEU A 62 -5.59 22.60 -31.16
CA LEU A 62 -5.34 23.06 -29.79
C LEU A 62 -6.10 24.37 -29.54
N ASP A 63 -7.10 24.31 -28.66
CA ASP A 63 -7.23 25.28 -27.56
C ASP A 63 -8.29 24.83 -26.54
N LYS A 64 -7.89 24.01 -25.56
CA LYS A 64 -8.45 24.06 -24.19
C LYS A 64 -7.66 23.18 -23.22
N PRO A 65 -7.34 23.65 -22.00
CA PRO A 65 -6.80 22.79 -20.96
C PRO A 65 -7.86 21.75 -20.56
N ALA A 66 -7.47 20.47 -20.65
CA ALA A 66 -8.31 19.36 -20.21
C ALA A 66 -8.50 19.42 -18.69
N PRO A 67 -9.71 19.14 -18.15
CA PRO A 67 -9.91 19.07 -16.71
C PRO A 67 -9.11 17.88 -16.17
N SER A 68 -8.23 18.14 -15.20
CA SER A 68 -7.66 17.09 -14.36
C SER A 68 -8.78 16.23 -13.79
N PRO A 69 -8.76 14.90 -13.94
CA PRO A 69 -9.73 14.03 -13.30
C PRO A 69 -9.62 14.24 -11.78
N GLN A 70 -10.59 14.96 -11.22
CA GLN A 70 -10.76 15.08 -9.78
C GLN A 70 -11.21 13.72 -9.30
N LEU A 71 -10.30 12.97 -8.68
CA LEU A 71 -10.62 11.74 -7.99
C LEU A 71 -11.69 12.07 -6.95
N THR A 72 -12.88 11.55 -7.23
CA THR A 72 -14.10 11.88 -6.54
C THR A 72 -14.08 11.19 -5.18
N GLN A 73 -13.86 11.98 -4.14
CA GLN A 73 -14.25 11.81 -2.74
C GLN A 73 -14.76 10.40 -2.32
N PHE A 74 -13.88 9.62 -1.68
CA PHE A 74 -14.27 8.53 -0.78
C PHE A 74 -13.99 8.97 0.68
N PRO A 75 -15.02 9.22 1.50
CA PRO A 75 -14.82 9.43 2.93
C PRO A 75 -14.80 8.09 3.68
N GLN A 76 -13.73 7.86 4.45
CA GLN A 76 -13.58 6.90 5.58
C GLN A 76 -13.19 5.44 5.29
N GLU A 77 -12.36 5.18 4.28
CA GLU A 77 -11.50 3.99 4.24
C GLU A 77 -10.10 4.43 3.75
N LEU A 78 -9.03 3.98 4.43
CA LEU A 78 -7.65 4.31 4.06
C LEU A 78 -7.40 4.05 2.56
N GLN A 79 -7.08 5.10 1.81
CA GLN A 79 -6.83 5.00 0.38
C GLN A 79 -5.34 4.89 0.10
N ALA A 80 -4.91 3.78 -0.51
CA ALA A 80 -3.53 3.63 -0.95
C ALA A 80 -3.21 4.58 -2.11
N ILE A 81 -2.07 5.24 -2.02
CA ILE A 81 -1.50 6.12 -3.06
C ILE A 81 -0.46 5.39 -3.92
N ALA A 82 0.12 4.31 -3.39
CA ALA A 82 1.05 3.43 -4.08
C ALA A 82 1.06 2.03 -3.44
N THR A 83 1.81 1.12 -4.03
CA THR A 83 2.15 -0.19 -3.47
C THR A 83 3.65 -0.34 -3.43
N LEU A 84 4.18 -0.87 -2.32
CA LEU A 84 5.59 -1.13 -2.09
C LEU A 84 5.84 -2.63 -2.09
N GLU A 85 6.76 -3.08 -2.93
CA GLU A 85 7.18 -4.47 -3.01
C GLU A 85 8.69 -4.59 -2.75
N ILE A 86 9.06 -5.58 -1.92
CA ILE A 86 10.47 -5.96 -1.70
C ILE A 86 10.55 -7.47 -1.91
N PRO A 87 10.92 -7.94 -3.12
CA PRO A 87 10.87 -9.35 -3.49
C PRO A 87 11.69 -10.27 -2.58
N LYS A 88 12.85 -9.79 -2.12
CA LYS A 88 13.77 -10.50 -1.23
C LYS A 88 13.10 -11.06 0.03
N ILE A 89 12.20 -10.28 0.61
CA ILE A 89 11.49 -10.60 1.84
C ILE A 89 10.01 -10.92 1.61
N GLN A 90 9.60 -11.07 0.34
CA GLN A 90 8.21 -11.31 -0.08
C GLN A 90 7.24 -10.26 0.50
N LEU A 91 7.70 -9.01 0.58
CA LEU A 91 6.90 -7.91 1.08
C LEU A 91 6.07 -7.31 -0.05
N GLY A 92 4.78 -7.12 0.19
CA GLY A 92 3.88 -6.33 -0.64
C GLY A 92 2.91 -5.58 0.25
N LEU A 93 2.99 -4.25 0.29
CA LEU A 93 2.18 -3.43 1.20
C LEU A 93 1.59 -2.21 0.49
N PRO A 94 0.37 -1.78 0.88
CA PRO A 94 -0.15 -0.50 0.47
C PRO A 94 0.66 0.63 1.11
N VAL A 95 0.85 1.71 0.35
CA VAL A 95 1.46 2.96 0.80
C VAL A 95 0.36 4.01 0.92
N PHE A 96 0.34 4.71 2.05
CA PHE A 96 -0.64 5.76 2.37
C PHE A 96 0.03 7.12 2.52
N GLU A 97 -0.76 8.17 2.40
CA GLU A 97 -0.32 9.52 2.73
C GLU A 97 -0.26 9.71 4.25
N GLY A 98 0.86 10.23 4.75
CA GLY A 98 1.07 10.51 6.17
C GLY A 98 1.53 9.30 6.99
N VAL A 99 1.90 9.59 8.24
CA VAL A 99 2.42 8.63 9.22
C VAL A 99 1.57 8.71 10.48
N THR A 100 0.37 8.17 10.40
CA THR A 100 -0.59 8.08 11.52
C THR A 100 -0.70 6.64 12.05
N GLU A 101 -1.19 6.47 13.27
CA GLU A 101 -1.45 5.15 13.86
C GLU A 101 -2.31 4.27 12.95
N GLU A 102 -3.32 4.85 12.30
CA GLU A 102 -4.18 4.16 11.35
C GLU A 102 -3.38 3.67 10.13
N THR A 103 -2.63 4.55 9.46
CA THR A 103 -1.84 4.19 8.27
C THR A 103 -0.81 3.10 8.57
N LEU A 104 -0.12 3.20 9.71
CA LEU A 104 0.93 2.27 10.11
C LEU A 104 0.40 0.92 10.61
N SER A 105 -0.88 0.86 11.01
CA SER A 105 -1.55 -0.39 11.37
C SER A 105 -1.82 -1.27 10.15
N TYR A 106 -2.06 -0.66 8.99
CA TYR A 106 -2.44 -1.38 7.78
C TYR A 106 -1.33 -1.45 6.73
N GLY A 107 -0.31 -0.60 6.75
CA GLY A 107 0.76 -0.64 5.74
C GLY A 107 1.87 0.36 5.97
N VAL A 108 2.30 0.98 4.89
CA VAL A 108 3.42 1.92 4.86
C VAL A 108 2.88 3.35 4.83
N GLY A 109 3.29 4.19 5.76
CA GLY A 109 3.02 5.61 5.76
C GLY A 109 4.12 6.40 5.05
N MET A 110 3.75 7.34 4.20
CA MET A 110 4.67 8.28 3.56
C MET A 110 4.88 9.51 4.44
N MET A 111 6.13 9.83 4.76
CA MET A 111 6.47 10.93 5.67
C MET A 111 6.54 12.29 4.95
N ASN A 112 6.85 12.29 3.65
CA ASN A 112 6.84 13.46 2.79
C ASN A 112 5.45 13.70 2.19
N ASN A 113 5.12 14.96 1.91
CA ASN A 113 3.82 15.33 1.32
C ASN A 113 3.73 15.13 -0.20
N SER A 114 4.76 14.55 -0.85
CA SER A 114 4.77 14.38 -2.31
C SER A 114 5.70 13.26 -2.76
N LEU A 115 5.17 12.35 -3.58
CA LEU A 115 5.92 11.34 -4.32
C LEU A 115 6.70 11.99 -5.47
N ASP A 116 7.87 12.53 -5.15
CA ASP A 116 8.76 13.06 -6.18
C ASP A 116 9.68 11.95 -6.72
N LEU A 117 9.06 11.02 -7.46
CA LEU A 117 9.74 9.83 -8.00
C LEU A 117 10.45 10.10 -9.32
N GLU A 118 10.05 11.16 -10.05
CA GLU A 118 10.54 11.44 -11.40
C GLU A 118 11.68 12.47 -11.42
N ASN A 119 11.84 13.35 -10.40
CA ASN A 119 12.80 14.45 -10.43
C ASN A 119 14.02 14.29 -9.51
N ASN A 120 14.54 13.07 -9.31
CA ASN A 120 15.59 12.80 -8.32
C ASN A 120 15.22 13.25 -6.89
N GLY A 121 13.93 13.19 -6.55
CA GLY A 121 13.46 13.46 -5.20
C GLY A 121 13.85 12.35 -4.22
N ASN A 122 13.53 12.57 -2.94
CA ASN A 122 13.67 11.56 -1.90
C ASN A 122 12.31 11.34 -1.23
N THR A 123 11.88 10.08 -1.14
CA THR A 123 10.65 9.68 -0.47
C THR A 123 10.99 8.85 0.75
N ALA A 124 10.50 9.29 1.91
CA ALA A 124 10.74 8.60 3.17
C ALA A 124 9.49 7.83 3.57
N LEU A 125 9.65 6.52 3.75
CA LEU A 125 8.58 5.58 4.07
C LEU A 125 8.78 5.03 5.48
N ALA A 126 7.68 4.97 6.24
CA ALA A 126 7.65 4.44 7.59
C ALA A 126 6.63 3.30 7.69
N ALA A 127 6.99 2.23 8.38
CA ALA A 127 6.07 1.17 8.76
C ALA A 127 6.50 0.63 10.13
N HIS A 128 5.58 0.01 10.87
CA HIS A 128 5.97 -0.65 12.11
C HIS A 128 6.91 -1.83 11.84
N ARG A 129 7.81 -2.08 12.79
CA ARG A 129 8.45 -3.38 12.91
C ARG A 129 7.45 -4.29 13.63
N GLY A 130 6.58 -4.94 12.86
CA GLY A 130 5.49 -5.76 13.40
C GLY A 130 6.03 -6.84 14.35
N TYR A 131 5.27 -7.20 15.38
CA TYR A 131 5.68 -8.23 16.34
C TYR A 131 5.77 -9.64 15.73
N ARG A 132 5.08 -9.86 14.60
CA ARG A 132 5.05 -11.13 13.89
C ARG A 132 5.97 -11.12 12.68
N GLU A 133 6.72 -12.21 12.54
CA GLU A 133 7.58 -12.51 11.40
C GLU A 133 6.84 -12.33 10.06
N GLY A 134 7.48 -11.66 9.10
CA GLY A 134 6.95 -11.49 7.75
C GLY A 134 5.85 -10.44 7.56
N LYS A 135 5.60 -9.60 8.58
CA LYS A 135 4.64 -8.48 8.48
C LYS A 135 5.33 -7.13 8.59
N LEU A 136 4.81 -6.15 7.84
CA LEU A 136 5.33 -4.78 7.82
C LEU A 136 6.85 -4.77 7.60
N PHE A 137 7.60 -3.89 8.26
CA PHE A 137 9.06 -3.84 8.14
C PHE A 137 9.78 -4.76 9.14
N ASN A 138 9.13 -5.83 9.63
CA ASN A 138 9.75 -6.76 10.58
C ASN A 138 11.11 -7.28 10.08
N ARG A 139 11.14 -7.74 8.82
CA ARG A 139 12.26 -8.40 8.14
C ARG A 139 13.11 -7.46 7.29
N LEU A 140 13.01 -6.14 7.52
CA LEU A 140 13.77 -5.17 6.71
C LEU A 140 15.29 -5.33 6.90
N ASP A 141 15.73 -5.93 8.02
CA ASP A 141 17.12 -6.29 8.32
C ASP A 141 17.68 -7.43 7.47
N GLU A 142 16.84 -8.16 6.72
CA GLU A 142 17.29 -9.17 5.75
C GLU A 142 17.63 -8.59 4.38
N VAL A 143 17.32 -7.31 4.15
CA VAL A 143 17.60 -6.61 2.90
C VAL A 143 19.06 -6.16 2.89
N THR A 144 19.73 -6.41 1.77
CA THR A 144 21.17 -6.20 1.58
C THR A 144 21.45 -5.31 0.36
N GLU A 145 22.66 -4.75 0.27
CA GLU A 145 23.11 -4.00 -0.90
C GLU A 145 22.89 -4.81 -2.20
N GLY A 146 22.34 -4.16 -3.21
CA GLY A 146 21.97 -4.77 -4.49
C GLY A 146 20.57 -5.40 -4.54
N ASP A 147 19.85 -5.53 -3.40
CA ASP A 147 18.46 -5.95 -3.43
C ASP A 147 17.55 -4.84 -4.02
N HIS A 148 16.44 -5.25 -4.65
CA HIS A 148 15.52 -4.35 -5.32
C HIS A 148 14.28 -4.00 -4.47
N ILE A 149 13.81 -2.77 -4.62
CA ILE A 149 12.58 -2.25 -4.04
C ILE A 149 11.75 -1.68 -5.19
N VAL A 150 10.51 -2.15 -5.34
CA VAL A 150 9.61 -1.70 -6.40
C VAL A 150 8.48 -0.88 -5.78
N LEU A 151 8.31 0.35 -6.26
CA LEU A 151 7.22 1.23 -5.86
C LEU A 151 6.30 1.46 -7.06
N THR A 152 5.05 1.02 -6.95
CA THR A 152 4.05 1.14 -8.02
C THR A 152 3.01 2.18 -7.65
N THR A 153 2.94 3.24 -8.45
CA THR A 153 1.95 4.33 -8.35
C THR A 153 0.89 4.18 -9.46
N PRO A 154 -0.17 4.99 -9.47
CA PRO A 154 -1.14 5.01 -10.57
C PRO A 154 -0.51 5.36 -11.93
N SER A 155 0.58 6.13 -11.91
CA SER A 155 1.26 6.62 -13.13
C SER A 155 2.31 5.65 -13.68
N GLY A 156 2.89 4.79 -12.84
CA GLY A 156 3.95 3.88 -13.26
C GLY A 156 4.59 3.10 -12.11
N SER A 157 5.52 2.22 -12.47
CA SER A 157 6.33 1.44 -11.53
C SER A 157 7.77 1.92 -11.56
N TYR A 158 8.34 2.06 -10.37
CA TYR A 158 9.69 2.59 -10.14
C TYR A 158 10.50 1.55 -9.38
N GLU A 159 11.67 1.22 -9.88
CA GLU A 159 12.56 0.24 -9.27
C GLU A 159 13.78 0.95 -8.66
N TYR A 160 14.08 0.61 -7.41
CA TYR A 160 15.18 1.13 -6.63
C TYR A 160 16.11 -0.02 -6.25
N GLU A 161 17.39 0.29 -6.12
CA GLU A 161 18.43 -0.64 -5.67
C GLU A 161 18.96 -0.16 -4.31
N VAL A 162 19.07 -1.08 -3.36
CA VAL A 162 19.65 -0.81 -2.04
C VAL A 162 21.15 -0.62 -2.17
N ARG A 163 21.68 0.42 -1.55
CA ARG A 163 23.10 0.82 -1.57
C ARG A 163 23.64 1.08 -0.18
#